data_AF-A0A5K1CG01-F1
#
_entry.id   AF-A0A5K1CG01-F1
#
_cell.length_a   1.000
_cell.length_b   1.000
_cell.length_c   1.000
_cell.angle_alpha   90.00
_cell.angle_beta   90.00
_cell.angle_gamma   90.00
#
_symmetry.space_group_name_H-M   'P 1'
#
loop_
_entity.id
_entity.type
_entity.pdbx_description
1 polymer ?
#
loop_
_entity_poly.entity_id
_entity_poly.type
_entity_poly.pdbx_seq_one_letter_code
_entity_poly.pdbx_strand_id
1 'polypeptide(L)'
;VLTAIGNFCICSIAIGMLIEILVMYPIQRRRYRDGIDNLLVLLIGGIPIAMPTVLSVTMAIGSHRLSEQGAITKRMTAIEEMAGMDVLCSDKTGTLTLNKLTIDKNLIE
;
A
#
# COMPACT_ATOMS: atom_id res chain seq x y z
N VAL A 1 -3.74 -1.37 -2.78
CA VAL A 1 -2.30 -1.11 -3.04
C VAL A 1 -1.46 -2.38 -3.00
N LEU A 2 -1.44 -3.12 -1.89
CA LEU A 2 -0.62 -4.33 -1.74
C LEU A 2 -0.84 -5.38 -2.84
N THR A 3 -2.08 -5.66 -3.22
CA THR A 3 -2.42 -6.59 -4.31
C THR A 3 -1.95 -6.11 -5.68
N ALA A 4 -2.00 -4.80 -5.94
CA ALA A 4 -1.55 -4.22 -7.20
C ALA A 4 -0.03 -4.31 -7.33
N ILE A 5 0.72 -3.99 -6.26
CA ILE A 5 2.18 -4.11 -6.26
C ILE A 5 2.59 -5.58 -6.35
N GLY A 6 1.92 -6.47 -5.61
CA GLY A 6 2.15 -7.91 -5.72
C GLY A 6 1.94 -8.43 -7.14
N ASN A 7 0.85 -8.02 -7.80
CA ASN A 7 0.59 -8.40 -9.19
C ASN A 7 1.65 -7.85 -10.15
N PHE A 8 2.09 -6.59 -9.95
CA PHE A 8 3.18 -6.01 -10.73
C PHE A 8 4.49 -6.81 -10.59
N CYS A 9 4.88 -7.18 -9.37
CA CYS A 9 6.05 -8.01 -9.11
C CYS A 9 5.91 -9.40 -9.76
N ILE A 10 4.76 -10.05 -9.65
CA ILE A 10 4.54 -11.36 -10.27
C ILE A 10 4.66 -11.27 -11.80
N CYS A 11 4.04 -10.26 -12.42
CA CYS A 11 4.14 -10.05 -13.86
C CYS A 11 5.58 -9.77 -14.31
N SER A 12 6.33 -8.93 -13.59
CA SER A 12 7.71 -8.60 -13.96
C SER A 12 8.64 -9.82 -13.84
N ILE A 13 8.49 -10.64 -12.80
CA ILE A 13 9.25 -11.88 -12.65
C ILE A 13 8.89 -12.87 -13.76
N ALA A 14 7.60 -13.05 -14.07
CA ALA A 14 7.18 -13.97 -15.12
C ALA A 14 7.75 -13.57 -16.50
N ILE A 15 7.73 -12.27 -16.81
CA ILE A 15 8.35 -11.73 -18.03
C ILE A 15 9.86 -11.96 -18.01
N GLY A 16 10.53 -11.70 -16.88
CA GLY A 16 11.97 -11.94 -16.73
C GLY A 16 12.36 -13.41 -16.93
N MET A 17 11.60 -14.34 -16.34
CA MET A 17 11.79 -15.79 -16.54
C MET A 17 11.60 -16.19 -18.00
N LEU A 18 10.57 -15.67 -18.67
CA LEU A 18 10.32 -15.95 -20.08
C LEU A 18 11.48 -15.47 -20.97
N ILE A 19 11.97 -14.26 -20.71
CA ILE A 19 13.11 -13.68 -21.43
C ILE A 19 14.38 -14.52 -21.22
N GLU A 20 14.70 -14.90 -19.98
CA GLU A 20 15.87 -15.75 -19.72
C GLU A 20 15.80 -17.09 -20.45
N ILE A 21 14.65 -17.76 -20.41
CA ILE A 21 14.46 -19.04 -21.11
C ILE A 21 14.61 -18.85 -22.62
N LEU A 22 14.01 -17.80 -23.18
CA LEU A 22 14.11 -17.46 -24.60
C LEU A 22 15.51 -17.01 -25.03
N VAL A 23 16.37 -16.53 -24.12
CA VAL A 23 17.76 -16.17 -24.47
C VAL A 23 18.67 -17.39 -24.32
N MET A 24 18.52 -18.18 -23.26
CA MET A 24 19.38 -19.33 -23.00
C MET A 24 19.24 -20.46 -24.02
N TYR A 25 18.01 -20.79 -24.42
CA TYR A 25 17.75 -21.94 -25.30
C TYR A 25 18.25 -21.72 -26.75
N PRO A 26 17.90 -20.62 -27.44
CA PRO A 26 18.29 -20.42 -28.83
C PRO A 26 19.66 -19.76 -29.02
N ILE A 27 20.07 -18.82 -28.16
CA ILE A 27 21.28 -18.02 -28.38
C ILE A 27 22.51 -18.65 -27.74
N GLN A 28 22.38 -19.22 -26.55
CA GLN A 28 23.54 -19.57 -25.72
C GLN A 28 23.84 -21.08 -25.61
N ARG A 29 22.91 -21.98 -26.00
CA ARG A 29 23.04 -23.46 -25.88
C ARG A 29 23.73 -23.90 -24.57
N ARG A 30 23.43 -23.20 -23.47
CA ARG A 30 24.07 -23.40 -22.16
C ARG A 30 23.55 -24.67 -21.49
N ARG A 31 24.32 -25.19 -20.54
CA ARG A 31 23.96 -26.40 -19.79
C ARG A 31 22.80 -26.07 -18.85
N TYR A 32 21.85 -26.99 -18.72
CA TYR A 32 20.61 -26.80 -17.93
C TYR A 32 20.80 -26.33 -16.49
N ARG A 33 21.95 -26.64 -15.87
CA ARG A 33 22.25 -26.28 -14.48
C ARG A 33 22.34 -24.77 -14.27
N ASP A 34 23.10 -24.08 -15.13
CA ASP A 34 23.32 -22.64 -15.00
C ASP A 34 22.00 -21.85 -15.17
N GLY A 35 21.07 -22.36 -15.98
CA GLY A 35 19.75 -21.73 -16.15
C GLY A 35 18.83 -21.90 -14.96
N ILE A 36 18.89 -23.04 -14.28
CA ILE A 36 18.12 -23.26 -13.06
C ILE A 36 18.61 -22.32 -11.95
N ASP A 37 19.93 -22.15 -11.83
CA ASP A 37 20.52 -21.26 -10.82
C ASP A 37 20.11 -19.79 -11.05
N ASN A 38 20.15 -19.30 -12.28
CA ASN A 38 19.71 -17.94 -12.63
C ASN A 38 18.22 -17.72 -12.36
N LEU A 39 17.36 -18.66 -12.77
CA LEU A 39 15.91 -18.58 -12.53
C LEU A 39 15.59 -18.55 -11.03
N LEU A 40 16.33 -19.32 -10.22
CA LEU A 40 16.21 -19.32 -8.76
C LEU A 40 16.55 -17.96 -8.16
N VAL A 41 17.65 -17.33 -8.62
CA VAL A 41 18.05 -15.99 -8.14
C VAL A 41 16.99 -14.95 -8.49
N LEU A 42 16.45 -14.99 -9.71
CA LEU A 42 15.38 -14.08 -10.13
C LEU A 42 14.11 -14.26 -9.27
N LEU A 43 13.74 -15.51 -8.98
CA LEU A 43 12.54 -15.83 -8.22
C LEU A 43 12.67 -15.43 -6.74
N ILE A 44 13.79 -15.74 -6.10
CA ILE A 44 14.06 -15.39 -4.71
C ILE A 44 14.19 -13.87 -4.53
N GLY A 45 14.87 -13.20 -5.47
CA GLY A 45 15.03 -11.74 -5.42
C GLY A 45 13.79 -10.94 -5.79
N GLY A 46 12.90 -11.52 -6.60
CA GLY A 46 11.73 -10.81 -7.13
C GLY A 46 10.53 -10.75 -6.19
N ILE A 47 10.32 -11.75 -5.33
CA ILE A 47 9.13 -11.82 -4.47
C ILE A 47 9.29 -10.85 -3.28
N PRO A 48 8.40 -9.85 -3.11
CA PRO A 48 8.54 -8.84 -2.07
C PRO A 48 8.00 -9.32 -0.71
N ILE A 49 8.60 -10.36 -0.13
CA ILE A 49 8.13 -11.01 1.12
C ILE A 49 8.09 -10.03 2.30
N ALA A 50 9.02 -9.07 2.36
CA ALA A 50 9.12 -8.11 3.45
C ALA A 50 8.09 -6.97 3.40
N MET A 51 7.55 -6.65 2.21
CA MET A 51 6.66 -5.51 2.00
C MET A 51 5.39 -5.52 2.89
N PRO A 52 4.61 -6.61 3.00
CA PRO A 52 3.41 -6.60 3.84
C PRO A 52 3.73 -6.36 5.32
N THR A 53 4.86 -6.88 5.80
CA THR A 53 5.31 -6.70 7.18
C THR A 53 5.70 -5.25 7.44
N VAL A 54 6.49 -4.65 6.55
CA VAL A 54 6.92 -3.24 6.68
C VAL A 54 5.72 -2.31 6.69
N LEU A 55 4.78 -2.49 5.74
CA LEU A 55 3.55 -1.68 5.68
C LEU A 55 2.73 -1.81 6.97
N SER A 56 2.56 -3.03 7.50
CA SER A 56 1.83 -3.26 8.74
C SER A 56 2.46 -2.54 9.93
N VAL A 57 3.79 -2.59 10.06
CA VAL A 57 4.53 -1.89 11.12
C VAL A 57 4.40 -0.38 10.98
N THR A 58 4.55 0.16 9.77
CA THR A 58 4.39 1.59 9.51
C THR A 58 2.98 2.08 9.84
N MET A 59 1.93 1.33 9.49
CA MET A 59 0.55 1.67 9.85
C MET A 59 0.30 1.60 11.35
N ALA A 60 0.88 0.62 12.05
CA ALA A 60 0.76 0.51 13.51
C ALA A 60 1.40 1.73 14.21
N ILE A 61 2.59 2.14 13.78
CA ILE A 61 3.25 3.34 14.30
C ILE A 61 2.43 4.60 13.97
N GLY A 62 1.90 4.70 12.74
CA GLY A 62 1.04 5.80 12.33
C GLY A 62 -0.24 5.90 13.16
N SER A 63 -0.88 4.75 13.43
CA SER A 63 -2.06 4.64 14.30
C SER A 63 -1.77 5.12 15.72
N HIS A 64 -0.61 4.74 16.27
CA HIS A 64 -0.19 5.21 17.59
C HIS A 64 -0.02 6.74 17.64
N ARG A 65 0.66 7.33 16.65
CA ARG A 65 0.84 8.79 16.56
C ARG A 65 -0.48 9.55 16.39
N LEU A 66 -1.42 9.01 15.61
CA LEU A 66 -2.75 9.61 15.48
C LEU A 66 -3.51 9.60 16.81
N SER A 67 -3.37 8.52 17.59
CA SER A 67 -3.96 8.43 18.92
C SER A 67 -3.41 9.48 19.88
N GLU A 68 -2.11 9.81 19.81
CA GLU A 68 -1.50 10.89 20.61
C GLU A 68 -2.07 12.27 20.25
N GLN A 69 -2.60 12.42 19.03
CA GLN A 69 -3.26 13.64 18.55
C GLN A 69 -4.78 13.64 18.80
N GLY A 70 -5.32 12.64 19.51
CA GLY A 70 -6.74 12.51 19.82
C GLY A 70 -7.60 11.84 18.74
N ALA A 71 -6.99 11.29 17.69
CA ALA A 71 -7.69 10.57 16.62
C ALA A 71 -7.47 9.04 16.75
N ILE A 72 -8.51 8.31 17.15
CA ILE A 72 -8.43 6.86 17.35
C ILE A 72 -8.83 6.12 16.07
N THR A 73 -7.94 5.27 15.56
CA THR A 73 -8.21 4.43 14.38
C THR A 73 -8.64 3.01 14.81
N LYS A 74 -9.83 2.57 14.37
CA LYS A 74 -10.34 1.22 14.68
C LYS A 74 -9.73 0.14 13.76
N ARG A 75 -9.30 0.52 12.56
CA ARG A 75 -8.70 -0.36 11.55
C ARG A 75 -7.46 0.34 10.99
N MET A 76 -6.34 -0.37 10.89
CA MET A 76 -5.09 0.18 10.32
C MET A 76 -5.28 0.62 8.85
N THR A 77 -6.15 -0.07 8.10
CA THR A 77 -6.47 0.28 6.70
C THR A 77 -7.18 1.62 6.54
N ALA A 78 -7.82 2.13 7.60
CA ALA A 78 -8.51 3.43 7.55
C ALA A 78 -7.53 4.59 7.31
N ILE A 79 -6.26 4.43 7.68
CA ILE A 79 -5.21 5.43 7.44
C ILE A 79 -4.93 5.57 5.95
N GLU A 80 -4.81 4.45 5.22
CA GLU A 80 -4.65 4.47 3.76
C GLU A 80 -5.90 5.00 3.06
N GLU A 81 -7.09 4.58 3.49
CA GLU A 81 -8.36 5.03 2.91
C GLU A 81 -8.55 6.55 3.07
N MET A 82 -8.19 7.11 4.23
CA MET A 82 -8.25 8.55 4.47
C MET A 82 -7.21 9.32 3.63
N ALA A 83 -6.02 8.75 3.42
CA ALA A 83 -4.97 9.38 2.60
C ALA A 83 -5.32 9.40 1.11
N GLY A 84 -6.12 8.42 0.64
CA GLY A 84 -6.61 8.35 -0.74
C GLY A 84 -8.00 8.95 -0.95
N MET A 85 -8.51 9.72 0.00
CA MET A 85 -9.87 10.26 -0.05
C MET A 85 -9.95 11.49 -0.98
N ASP A 86 -10.76 11.41 -2.02
CA ASP A 86 -11.03 12.54 -2.93
C ASP A 86 -12.22 13.40 -2.49
N VAL A 87 -13.19 12.80 -1.79
CA VAL A 87 -14.43 13.47 -1.35
C VAL A 87 -14.67 13.20 0.12
N LEU A 88 -14.74 14.27 0.91
CA LEU A 88 -15.13 14.22 2.31
C LEU A 88 -16.60 14.63 2.48
N CYS A 89 -17.45 13.64 2.75
CA CYS A 89 -18.82 13.91 3.21
C CYS A 89 -18.79 14.11 4.73
N SER A 90 -19.17 15.30 5.19
CA SER A 90 -19.23 15.63 6.62
C SER A 90 -20.67 15.90 7.04
N ASP A 91 -21.05 15.43 8.23
CA ASP A 91 -22.34 15.76 8.82
C ASP A 91 -22.32 17.16 9.43
N LYS A 92 -23.46 17.85 9.44
CA LYS A 92 -23.54 19.23 9.94
C LYS A 92 -23.66 19.28 11.46
N THR A 93 -24.64 18.56 12.02
CA THR A 93 -25.02 18.71 13.42
C THR A 93 -24.18 17.81 14.31
N GLY A 94 -23.43 18.38 15.25
CA GLY A 94 -22.56 17.60 16.14
C GLY A 94 -21.20 17.22 15.54
N THR A 95 -20.96 17.50 14.25
CA THR A 95 -19.64 17.36 13.61
C THR A 95 -19.08 18.72 13.20
N LEU A 96 -19.66 19.40 12.20
CA LEU A 96 -19.24 20.77 11.84
C LEU A 96 -19.71 21.83 12.85
N THR A 97 -20.86 21.58 13.48
CA THR A 97 -21.44 22.46 14.50
C THR A 97 -21.45 21.77 15.85
N LEU A 98 -21.39 22.55 16.93
CA LEU A 98 -21.38 22.04 18.31
C LEU A 98 -22.73 21.49 18.80
N ASN A 99 -23.73 21.37 17.90
CA ASN A 99 -25.13 21.08 18.24
C ASN A 99 -25.66 21.93 19.40
N LYS A 100 -25.24 23.20 19.44
CA LYS A 100 -25.64 24.19 20.43
C LYS A 100 -26.17 25.41 19.71
N LEU A 101 -27.34 25.86 20.13
CA LEU A 101 -27.92 27.11 19.63
C LEU A 101 -27.18 28.27 20.30
N THR A 102 -26.52 29.08 19.47
CA THR A 102 -25.87 30.32 19.88
C THR A 102 -26.45 31.46 19.05
N ILE A 103 -26.66 32.60 19.71
CA ILE A 103 -27.15 33.81 19.05
C ILE A 103 -25.96 34.47 18.35
N ASP A 104 -26.10 34.71 17.06
CA ASP A 104 -25.09 35.41 16.26
C ASP A 104 -25.09 36.89 16.64
N LYS A 105 -23.95 37.37 17.16
CA LYS A 105 -23.80 38.75 17.65
C LYS A 105 -23.80 39.75 16.50
N ASN A 106 -23.43 39.34 15.29
CA ASN A 106 -23.43 40.21 14.11
C ASN A 106 -24.83 40.55 13.60
N LEU A 107 -25.87 39.82 14.05
CA LEU A 107 -27.26 40.09 13.66
C LEU A 107 -27.95 41.08 14.61
N ILE A 108 -27.30 41.46 15.71
CA ILE A 108 -27.85 42.32 16.75
C ILE A 108 -27.25 43.74 16.72
N GLU A 109 -26.11 43.94 16.04
CA GLU A 109 -25.52 45.27 15.75
C GLU A 109 -26.02 45.88 14.44
#